data_AF-A0A6P7QU66-F1
#
_entry.id   AF-A0A6P7QU66-F1
#
_cell.length_a   1.000
_cell.length_b   1.000
_cell.length_c   1.000
_cell.angle_alpha   90.00
_cell.angle_beta   90.00
_cell.angle_gamma   90.00
#
_symmetry.space_group_name_H-M   'P 1'
#
loop_
_entity.id
_entity.type
_entity.pdbx_description
1 polymer ?
#
loop_
_entity_poly.entity_id
_entity_poly.type
_entity_poly.pdbx_seq_one_letter_code
_entity_poly.pdbx_strand_id
1 'polypeptide(L)'
;MRRIGAFGGSTALWALLAAHVAGAFEPVSVGIAIGAVSALTGYLSYTDFYCRFTECCHEERPLNTSALKLDLEEKLFGQHLATEVILKALTGFRNNKNSKKPLTLSLHGWAGTGKNFISQIVAENLYPKGLKSNFVHLFVSTLHFPHEQKINVYQVGPGPAPEVDPRQCERVWQLRLHL
;
A
#
# COMPACT_ATOMS: atom_id res chain seq x y z
N MET A 1 55.94 17.30 -18.28
CA MET A 1 54.82 16.33 -18.32
C MET A 1 53.53 17.07 -18.66
N ARG A 2 52.70 16.44 -19.49
CA ARG A 2 51.39 16.79 -20.09
C ARG A 2 50.45 17.65 -19.19
N ARG A 3 50.01 18.82 -19.67
CA ARG A 3 48.81 19.19 -20.46
C ARG A 3 47.62 19.60 -19.58
N ILE A 4 47.35 20.91 -19.60
CA ILE A 4 46.12 21.58 -19.18
C ILE A 4 44.99 21.11 -20.12
N GLY A 5 43.94 20.52 -19.56
CA GLY A 5 42.78 20.00 -20.30
C GLY A 5 41.50 20.70 -19.86
N ALA A 6 40.88 21.39 -20.80
CA ALA A 6 39.77 22.32 -20.65
C ALA A 6 38.43 21.63 -20.33
N PHE A 7 37.71 22.14 -19.32
CA PHE A 7 36.32 21.75 -18.98
C PHE A 7 35.37 22.95 -19.09
N GLY A 8 35.53 23.80 -20.12
CA GLY A 8 34.78 25.07 -20.25
C GLY A 8 33.91 25.21 -21.51
N GLY A 9 34.07 24.33 -22.51
CA GLY A 9 33.43 24.51 -23.82
C GLY A 9 31.96 24.11 -23.90
N SER A 10 31.52 23.13 -23.11
CA SER A 10 30.18 22.53 -23.24
C SER A 10 29.06 23.38 -22.64
N THR A 11 29.33 24.13 -21.58
CA THR A 11 28.34 24.98 -20.89
C THR A 11 28.07 26.28 -21.67
N ALA A 12 29.10 26.86 -22.26
CA ALA A 12 28.98 28.08 -23.07
C ALA A 12 28.20 27.83 -24.38
N LEU A 13 28.40 26.67 -25.01
CA LEU A 13 27.68 26.30 -26.23
C LEU A 13 26.17 26.13 -25.96
N TRP A 14 25.81 25.53 -24.81
CA TRP A 14 24.42 25.39 -24.37
C TRP A 14 23.75 26.73 -24.07
N ALA A 15 24.47 27.65 -23.43
CA ALA A 15 23.96 29.00 -23.15
C ALA A 15 23.70 29.81 -24.43
N LEU A 16 24.60 29.69 -25.42
CA LEU A 16 24.45 30.36 -26.72
C LEU A 16 23.31 29.78 -27.55
N LEU A 17 23.13 28.46 -27.53
CA LEU A 17 21.99 27.79 -28.18
C LEU A 17 20.66 28.19 -27.52
N ALA A 18 20.60 28.29 -26.19
CA ALA A 18 19.41 28.74 -25.47
C ALA A 18 19.04 30.20 -25.80
N ALA A 19 20.04 31.08 -25.92
CA ALA A 19 19.84 32.49 -26.31
C ALA A 19 19.31 32.64 -27.75
N HIS A 20 19.74 31.78 -28.68
CA HIS A 20 19.25 31.78 -30.06
C HIS A 20 17.77 31.34 -30.17
N VAL A 21 17.34 30.39 -29.32
CA VAL A 21 15.95 29.90 -29.31
C VAL A 21 15.00 30.89 -28.61
N ALA A 22 15.51 31.66 -27.64
CA ALA A 22 14.72 32.67 -26.92
C ALA A 22 14.25 33.85 -27.79
N GLY A 23 14.94 34.12 -28.92
CA GLY A 23 14.59 35.22 -29.82
C GLY A 23 13.37 34.97 -30.72
N ALA A 24 12.86 33.74 -30.78
CA ALA A 24 11.79 33.35 -31.72
C ALA A 24 10.39 33.29 -31.08
N PHE A 25 10.26 33.44 -29.76
CA PHE A 25 8.98 33.31 -29.06
C PHE A 25 8.59 34.59 -28.31
N GLU A 26 7.35 35.06 -28.52
CA GLU A 26 6.81 36.19 -27.78
C GLU A 26 6.70 35.87 -26.27
N PRO A 27 7.05 36.82 -25.38
CA PRO A 27 7.13 36.58 -23.93
C PRO A 27 5.79 36.11 -23.33
N VAL A 28 4.67 36.52 -23.92
CA VAL A 28 3.33 36.11 -23.50
C VAL A 28 3.09 34.62 -23.76
N SER A 29 3.48 34.12 -24.94
CA SER A 29 3.30 32.72 -25.32
C SER A 29 4.15 31.79 -24.46
N VAL A 30 5.41 32.19 -24.20
CA VAL A 30 6.32 31.45 -23.30
C VAL A 30 5.76 31.41 -21.87
N GLY A 31 5.25 32.53 -21.37
CA GLY A 31 4.66 32.61 -20.03
C GLY A 31 3.45 31.69 -19.86
N ILE A 32 2.54 31.65 -20.85
CA ILE A 32 1.38 30.76 -20.84
C ILE A 32 1.82 29.30 -20.91
N ALA A 33 2.77 28.96 -21.77
CA ALA A 33 3.27 27.60 -21.90
C ALA A 33 3.90 27.09 -20.59
N ILE A 34 4.76 27.89 -19.95
CA ILE A 34 5.36 27.53 -18.66
C ILE A 34 4.29 27.40 -17.57
N GLY A 35 3.32 28.33 -17.52
CA GLY A 35 2.21 28.28 -16.56
C GLY A 35 1.34 27.04 -16.71
N ALA A 36 1.00 26.66 -17.94
CA ALA A 36 0.22 25.45 -18.23
C ALA A 36 0.97 24.17 -17.82
N VAL A 37 2.26 24.08 -18.19
CA VAL A 37 3.10 22.91 -17.85
C VAL A 37 3.29 22.76 -16.35
N SER A 38 3.51 23.86 -15.62
CA SER A 38 3.69 23.85 -14.17
C SER A 38 2.41 23.50 -13.42
N ALA A 39 1.24 23.98 -13.87
CA ALA A 39 -0.04 23.58 -13.29
C ALA A 39 -0.35 22.09 -13.52
N LEU A 40 -0.13 21.59 -14.73
CA LEU A 40 -0.32 20.16 -15.08
C LEU A 40 0.62 19.26 -14.29
N THR A 41 1.92 19.59 -14.24
CA THR A 41 2.90 18.82 -13.47
C THR A 41 2.61 18.89 -11.97
N GLY A 42 2.20 20.05 -11.45
CA GLY A 42 1.77 20.19 -10.05
C GLY A 42 0.55 19.33 -9.71
N TYR A 43 -0.46 19.30 -10.59
CA TYR A 43 -1.67 18.49 -10.40
C TYR A 43 -1.38 16.98 -10.46
N LEU A 44 -0.59 16.52 -11.43
CA LEU A 44 -0.20 15.12 -11.52
C LEU A 44 0.71 14.72 -10.34
N SER A 45 1.66 15.59 -9.98
CA SER A 45 2.57 15.38 -8.85
C SER A 45 1.89 15.49 -7.49
N TYR A 46 0.72 16.14 -7.39
CA TYR A 46 -0.01 16.27 -6.13
C TYR A 46 -0.35 14.90 -5.55
N THR A 47 -0.81 13.98 -6.40
CA THR A 47 -1.15 12.62 -5.97
C THR A 47 0.09 11.86 -5.49
N ASP A 48 1.21 11.95 -6.21
CA ASP A 48 2.47 11.28 -5.85
C ASP A 48 3.05 11.83 -4.54
N PHE A 49 3.04 13.17 -4.38
CA PHE A 49 3.46 13.83 -3.15
C PHE A 49 2.53 13.48 -1.99
N TYR A 50 1.21 13.47 -2.19
CA TYR A 50 0.25 13.08 -1.15
C TYR A 50 0.46 11.62 -0.71
N CYS A 51 0.71 10.72 -1.67
CA CYS A 51 1.03 9.31 -1.41
C CYS A 51 2.41 9.08 -0.79
N ARG A 52 3.29 10.09 -0.80
CA ARG A 52 4.54 10.07 -0.04
C ARG A 52 4.30 10.23 1.47
N PHE A 53 3.33 11.06 1.84
CA PHE A 53 3.02 11.34 3.25
C PHE A 53 1.87 10.49 3.80
N THR A 54 1.02 9.96 2.93
CA THR A 54 -0.15 9.14 3.28
C THR A 54 -0.06 7.75 2.65
N GLU A 55 -0.81 6.79 3.17
CA GLU A 55 -0.85 5.44 2.57
C GLU A 55 -1.84 5.42 1.41
N CYS A 56 -1.35 5.36 0.18
CA CYS A 56 -2.17 5.19 -1.00
C CYS A 56 -2.16 3.74 -1.50
N CYS A 57 -3.31 3.29 -2.01
CA CYS A 57 -3.37 2.10 -2.85
C CYS A 57 -2.79 2.43 -4.22
N HIS A 58 -1.54 2.02 -4.46
CA HIS A 58 -1.01 1.89 -5.80
C HIS A 58 -1.55 0.60 -6.42
N GLU A 59 -1.75 0.58 -7.74
CA GLU A 59 -2.24 -0.54 -8.55
C GLU A 59 -1.82 -1.90 -7.98
N GLU A 60 -2.80 -2.80 -7.82
CA GLU A 60 -2.74 -4.00 -6.98
C GLU A 60 -1.36 -4.69 -7.02
N ARG A 61 -0.53 -4.50 -5.99
CA ARG A 61 0.75 -5.21 -5.92
C ARG A 61 0.50 -6.72 -6.04
N PRO A 62 1.29 -7.46 -6.83
CA PRO A 62 1.19 -8.92 -6.81
C PRO A 62 1.58 -9.41 -5.41
N LEU A 63 0.78 -10.33 -4.85
CA LEU A 63 1.15 -11.02 -3.61
C LEU A 63 2.39 -11.85 -3.90
N ASN A 64 3.48 -11.59 -3.18
CA ASN A 64 4.67 -12.42 -3.28
C ASN A 64 4.44 -13.73 -2.53
N THR A 65 3.94 -14.73 -3.24
CA THR A 65 3.58 -16.03 -2.66
C THR A 65 4.79 -16.76 -2.08
N SER A 66 5.97 -16.58 -2.67
CA SER A 66 7.21 -17.19 -2.18
C SER A 66 7.65 -16.54 -0.86
N ALA A 67 7.61 -15.22 -0.77
CA ALA A 67 7.92 -14.50 0.47
C ALA A 67 6.95 -14.89 1.59
N LEU A 68 5.64 -14.90 1.30
CA LEU A 68 4.62 -15.33 2.26
C LEU A 68 4.84 -16.77 2.72
N LYS A 69 5.19 -17.68 1.81
CA LYS A 69 5.49 -19.08 2.15
C LYS A 69 6.66 -19.17 3.13
N LEU A 70 7.77 -18.51 2.80
CA LEU A 70 8.97 -18.51 3.62
C LEU A 70 8.69 -17.92 4.99
N ASP A 71 7.97 -16.79 5.06
CA ASP A 71 7.58 -16.17 6.32
C ASP A 71 6.72 -17.09 7.18
N LEU A 72 5.77 -17.82 6.59
CA LEU A 72 4.95 -18.78 7.32
C LEU A 72 5.77 -19.99 7.77
N GLU A 73 6.67 -20.53 6.95
CA GLU A 73 7.50 -21.71 7.28
C GLU A 73 8.59 -21.40 8.32
N GLU A 74 9.23 -20.24 8.23
CA GLU A 74 10.29 -19.82 9.14
C GLU A 74 9.73 -19.40 10.51
N LYS A 75 8.56 -18.76 10.52
CA LYS A 75 8.00 -18.15 11.73
C LYS A 75 6.96 -19.05 12.43
N LEU A 76 6.26 -19.96 11.72
CA LEU A 76 5.26 -20.86 12.32
C LEU A 76 5.79 -22.29 12.47
N PHE A 77 6.17 -22.65 13.69
CA PHE A 77 6.64 -23.99 14.01
C PHE A 77 5.48 -24.97 14.18
N GLY A 78 5.60 -26.16 13.56
CA GLY A 78 4.67 -27.27 13.74
C GLY A 78 3.30 -27.12 13.07
N GLN A 79 3.04 -26.01 12.36
CA GLN A 79 1.73 -25.68 11.77
C GLN A 79 1.74 -25.77 10.23
N HIS A 80 2.36 -26.82 9.68
CA HIS A 80 2.49 -27.02 8.23
C HIS A 80 1.15 -27.04 7.48
N LEU A 81 0.10 -27.63 8.08
CA LEU A 81 -1.25 -27.64 7.50
C LEU A 81 -1.86 -26.24 7.40
N ALA A 82 -1.67 -25.42 8.43
CA ALA A 82 -2.18 -24.05 8.42
C ALA A 82 -1.47 -23.23 7.34
N THR A 83 -0.15 -23.36 7.23
CA THR A 83 0.67 -22.69 6.21
C THR A 83 0.17 -22.98 4.80
N GLU A 84 -0.07 -24.25 4.46
CA GLU A 84 -0.53 -24.63 3.12
C GLU A 84 -1.94 -24.09 2.81
N VAL A 85 -2.87 -24.20 3.76
CA VAL A 85 -4.24 -23.73 3.59
C VAL A 85 -4.30 -22.21 3.42
N ILE A 86 -3.57 -21.47 4.26
CA ILE A 86 -3.52 -20.01 4.22
C ILE A 86 -2.90 -19.53 2.91
N LEU A 87 -1.79 -20.14 2.50
CA LEU A 87 -1.12 -19.82 1.24
C LEU A 87 -2.06 -20.04 0.06
N LYS A 88 -2.71 -21.21 -0.04
CA LYS A 88 -3.65 -21.51 -1.13
C LYS A 88 -4.84 -20.55 -1.14
N ALA A 89 -5.41 -20.23 0.02
CA ALA A 89 -6.56 -19.34 0.13
C ALA A 89 -6.21 -17.90 -0.31
N LEU A 90 -5.08 -17.36 0.18
CA LEU A 90 -4.63 -16.02 -0.16
C LEU A 90 -4.23 -15.91 -1.64
N THR A 91 -3.46 -16.88 -2.15
CA THR A 91 -3.07 -16.93 -3.57
C THR A 91 -4.29 -17.07 -4.49
N GLY A 92 -5.22 -17.97 -4.15
CA GLY A 92 -6.43 -18.20 -4.94
C GLY A 92 -7.31 -16.96 -5.04
N PHE A 93 -7.51 -16.25 -3.93
CA PHE A 93 -8.28 -15.01 -3.93
C PHE A 93 -7.51 -13.84 -4.52
N ARG A 94 -6.16 -13.80 -4.41
CA ARG A 94 -5.35 -12.77 -5.09
C ARG A 94 -5.40 -12.94 -6.61
N ASN A 95 -5.39 -14.18 -7.09
CA ASN A 95 -5.40 -14.49 -8.53
C ASN A 95 -6.79 -14.32 -9.15
N ASN A 96 -7.86 -14.48 -8.36
CA ASN A 96 -9.22 -14.31 -8.85
C ASN A 96 -9.71 -12.85 -8.67
N LYS A 97 -9.63 -12.05 -9.74
CA LYS A 97 -10.11 -10.65 -9.75
C LYS A 97 -11.64 -10.51 -9.71
N ASN A 98 -12.40 -11.59 -9.94
CA ASN A 98 -13.87 -11.58 -10.04
C ASN A 98 -14.56 -12.19 -8.80
N SER A 99 -13.93 -12.13 -7.62
CA SER A 99 -14.54 -12.69 -6.40
C SER A 99 -15.71 -11.83 -5.93
N LYS A 100 -16.93 -12.38 -5.97
CA LYS A 100 -18.15 -11.73 -5.46
C LYS A 100 -18.25 -11.71 -3.93
N LYS A 101 -17.37 -12.42 -3.22
CA LYS A 101 -17.39 -12.56 -1.76
C LYS A 101 -16.01 -12.22 -1.19
N PRO A 102 -15.92 -11.62 0.01
CA PRO A 102 -14.65 -11.44 0.71
C PRO A 102 -14.10 -12.79 1.18
N LEU A 103 -12.77 -12.95 1.24
CA LEU A 103 -12.21 -14.16 1.84
C LEU A 103 -12.37 -14.04 3.36
N THR A 104 -12.98 -15.07 3.93
CA THR A 104 -13.06 -15.22 5.38
C THR A 104 -12.26 -16.45 5.78
N LEU A 105 -11.34 -16.27 6.73
CA LEU A 105 -10.53 -17.35 7.32
C LEU A 105 -10.88 -17.45 8.81
N SER A 106 -11.07 -18.68 9.29
CA SER A 106 -11.29 -18.94 10.71
C SER A 106 -10.18 -19.84 11.24
N LEU A 107 -9.41 -19.34 12.19
CA LEU A 107 -8.32 -20.07 12.83
C LEU A 107 -8.79 -20.56 14.19
N HIS A 108 -8.89 -21.87 14.34
CA HIS A 108 -9.25 -22.56 15.58
C HIS A 108 -8.04 -23.32 16.13
N GLY A 109 -7.95 -23.44 17.45
CA GLY A 109 -6.93 -24.29 18.10
C GLY A 109 -6.59 -23.83 19.51
N TRP A 110 -5.65 -24.50 20.18
CA TRP A 110 -5.25 -24.17 21.54
C TRP A 110 -4.61 -22.77 21.67
N ALA A 111 -4.66 -22.16 22.86
CA ALA A 111 -3.98 -20.90 23.16
C ALA A 111 -2.46 -21.02 22.93
N GLY A 112 -1.80 -19.96 22.45
CA GLY A 112 -0.34 -19.98 22.27
C GLY A 112 0.18 -20.75 21.03
N THR A 113 -0.69 -21.32 20.19
CA THR A 113 -0.31 -22.03 18.94
C THR A 113 -0.05 -21.11 17.75
N GLY A 114 0.13 -19.80 17.97
CA GLY A 114 0.51 -18.84 16.94
C GLY A 114 -0.64 -18.25 16.10
N LYS A 115 -1.92 -18.44 16.46
CA LYS A 115 -3.06 -17.92 15.67
C LYS A 115 -3.02 -16.39 15.47
N ASN A 116 -2.69 -15.61 16.50
CA ASN A 116 -2.52 -14.16 16.37
C ASN A 116 -1.30 -13.79 15.52
N PHE A 117 -0.26 -14.61 15.59
CA PHE A 117 0.97 -14.39 14.85
C PHE A 117 0.78 -14.63 13.35
N ILE A 118 -0.03 -15.62 12.96
CA ILE A 118 -0.50 -15.81 11.58
C ILE A 118 -1.13 -14.53 11.05
N SER A 119 -2.02 -13.90 11.82
CA SER A 119 -2.70 -12.67 11.41
C SER A 119 -1.72 -11.53 11.10
N GLN A 120 -0.66 -11.43 11.91
CA GLN A 120 0.39 -10.44 11.74
C GLN A 120 1.22 -10.72 10.48
N ILE A 121 1.68 -11.96 10.28
CA ILE A 121 2.44 -12.36 9.09
C ILE A 121 1.66 -12.07 7.81
N VAL A 122 0.36 -12.40 7.80
CA VAL A 122 -0.52 -12.16 6.66
C VAL A 122 -0.67 -10.67 6.39
N ALA A 123 -0.88 -9.84 7.43
CA ALA A 123 -0.99 -8.40 7.27
C ALA A 123 0.31 -7.76 6.74
N GLU A 124 1.46 -8.18 7.26
CA GLU A 124 2.80 -7.70 6.84
C GLU A 124 3.12 -8.08 5.38
N ASN A 125 2.63 -9.22 4.91
CA ASN A 125 2.81 -9.65 3.52
C ASN A 125 1.80 -9.00 2.55
N LEU A 126 0.61 -8.64 3.03
CA LEU A 126 -0.42 -7.99 2.22
C LEU A 126 -0.19 -6.48 2.08
N TYR A 127 0.28 -5.83 3.15
CA TYR A 127 0.47 -4.39 3.22
C TYR A 127 1.85 -4.04 3.77
N PRO A 128 2.56 -3.05 3.18
CA PRO A 128 3.91 -2.69 3.59
C PRO A 128 3.97 -2.14 5.03
N LYS A 129 2.87 -1.57 5.53
CA LYS A 129 2.76 -1.10 6.92
C LYS A 129 2.22 -2.18 7.88
N GLY A 130 1.92 -3.38 7.39
CA GLY A 130 1.39 -4.49 8.18
C GLY A 130 0.12 -4.11 8.96
N LEU A 131 0.11 -4.42 10.26
CA LEU A 131 -0.99 -4.10 11.17
C LEU A 131 -1.18 -2.58 11.40
N LYS A 132 -0.22 -1.74 11.03
CA LYS A 132 -0.32 -0.28 11.12
C LYS A 132 -0.86 0.35 9.83
N SER A 133 -1.22 -0.48 8.85
CA SER A 133 -1.82 -0.01 7.61
C SER A 133 -3.22 0.54 7.87
N ASN A 134 -3.60 1.62 7.20
CA ASN A 134 -4.96 2.16 7.27
C ASN A 134 -6.01 1.20 6.70
N PHE A 135 -5.57 0.19 5.94
CA PHE A 135 -6.43 -0.83 5.32
C PHE A 135 -6.55 -2.11 6.15
N VAL A 136 -5.85 -2.21 7.28
CA VAL A 136 -5.88 -3.38 8.16
C VAL A 136 -6.49 -2.99 9.50
N HIS A 137 -7.62 -3.61 9.83
CA HIS A 137 -8.31 -3.37 11.09
C HIS A 137 -8.23 -4.62 11.97
N LEU A 138 -7.53 -4.51 13.10
CA LEU A 138 -7.44 -5.56 14.10
C LEU A 138 -8.49 -5.33 15.19
N PHE A 139 -9.45 -6.24 15.31
CA PHE A 139 -10.43 -6.22 16.40
C PHE A 139 -10.11 -7.32 17.41
N VAL A 140 -9.81 -6.92 18.64
CA VAL A 140 -9.60 -7.83 19.78
C VAL A 140 -10.83 -7.78 20.67
N SER A 141 -11.59 -8.88 20.75
CA SER A 141 -12.87 -8.91 21.47
C SER A 141 -12.76 -8.53 22.94
N THR A 142 -11.72 -8.98 23.64
CA THR A 142 -11.53 -8.66 25.06
C THR A 142 -11.21 -7.19 25.33
N LEU A 143 -10.61 -6.49 24.36
CA LEU A 143 -10.22 -5.08 24.49
C LEU A 143 -11.31 -4.13 23.98
N HIS A 144 -11.86 -4.43 22.80
CA HIS A 144 -12.82 -3.55 22.12
C HIS A 144 -14.26 -3.83 22.56
N PHE A 145 -14.56 -5.04 23.02
CA PHE A 145 -15.90 -5.49 23.36
C PHE A 145 -15.93 -6.21 24.74
N PRO A 146 -15.49 -5.57 25.83
CA PRO A 146 -15.36 -6.22 27.14
C PRO A 146 -16.70 -6.54 27.82
N HIS A 147 -17.79 -5.85 27.46
CA HIS A 147 -19.07 -5.97 28.15
C HIS A 147 -20.20 -6.46 27.24
N GLU A 148 -20.67 -7.68 27.46
CA GLU A 148 -21.80 -8.27 26.73
C GLU A 148 -23.08 -7.42 26.81
N GLN A 149 -23.26 -6.66 27.89
CA GLN A 149 -24.43 -5.79 28.07
C GLN A 149 -24.45 -4.57 27.13
N LYS A 150 -23.32 -4.25 26.48
CA LYS A 150 -23.18 -3.11 25.55
C LYS A 150 -23.17 -3.53 24.07
N ILE A 151 -23.60 -4.75 23.76
CA ILE A 151 -23.70 -5.27 22.38
C ILE A 151 -24.44 -4.29 21.45
N ASN A 152 -25.55 -3.70 21.89
CA ASN A 152 -26.32 -2.74 21.09
C ASN A 152 -25.53 -1.46 20.74
N VAL A 153 -24.52 -1.08 21.53
CA VAL A 153 -23.65 0.07 21.25
C VAL A 153 -22.53 -0.33 20.29
N TYR A 154 -22.00 -1.56 20.42
CA TYR A 154 -20.96 -2.09 19.54
C TYR A 154 -21.46 -2.44 18.15
N GLN A 155 -22.74 -2.78 18.00
CA GLN A 155 -23.37 -2.93 16.69
C GLN A 155 -23.57 -1.59 15.97
N VAL A 156 -23.55 -0.46 16.71
CA VAL A 156 -23.84 0.89 16.21
C VAL A 156 -22.57 1.75 16.05
N GLY A 157 -21.38 1.30 16.50
CA GLY A 157 -20.12 2.02 16.28
C GLY A 157 -18.87 1.13 16.33
N PRO A 158 -17.78 1.49 15.62
CA PRO A 158 -17.14 2.81 15.69
C PRO A 158 -17.77 3.82 14.73
N GLY A 159 -17.61 5.12 15.02
CA GLY A 159 -18.10 6.25 14.20
C GLY A 159 -17.74 6.13 12.72
N PRO A 160 -18.25 7.03 11.84
CA PRO A 160 -18.21 6.85 10.40
C PRO A 160 -16.83 6.34 10.01
N ALA A 161 -16.79 5.13 9.44
CA ALA A 161 -15.60 4.63 8.76
C ALA A 161 -15.04 5.84 8.00
N PRO A 162 -13.75 6.18 8.15
CA PRO A 162 -13.18 7.33 7.44
C PRO A 162 -13.64 7.19 6.00
N GLU A 163 -14.35 8.22 5.52
CA GLU A 163 -15.09 8.17 4.26
C GLU A 163 -14.24 7.47 3.21
N VAL A 164 -14.64 6.22 2.89
CA VAL A 164 -13.81 5.37 2.07
C VAL A 164 -14.04 5.78 0.62
N ASP A 165 -13.26 6.78 0.21
CA ASP A 165 -13.16 7.31 -1.14
C ASP A 165 -12.62 6.22 -2.10
N PRO A 166 -13.05 6.14 -3.38
CA PRO A 166 -13.06 4.96 -4.24
C PRO A 166 -11.71 4.38 -4.71
N ARG A 167 -10.58 4.75 -4.08
CA ARG A 167 -9.25 4.14 -4.30
C ARG A 167 -8.99 2.97 -3.34
N GLN A 168 -10.06 2.31 -2.95
CA GLN A 168 -10.05 1.27 -1.96
C GLN A 168 -9.37 0.03 -2.55
N CYS A 169 -8.35 -0.48 -1.87
CA CYS A 169 -7.86 -1.83 -2.09
C CYS A 169 -9.00 -2.79 -1.67
N GLU A 170 -10.05 -2.90 -2.50
CA GLU A 170 -11.29 -3.64 -2.21
C GLU A 170 -11.07 -5.14 -2.31
N ARG A 171 -10.28 -5.63 -1.37
CA ARG A 171 -10.21 -7.04 -1.06
C ARG A 171 -10.29 -7.13 0.44
N VAL A 172 -11.54 -7.14 0.91
CA VAL A 172 -11.87 -7.31 2.32
C VAL A 172 -11.52 -8.75 2.69
N TRP A 173 -10.65 -8.87 3.69
CA TRP A 173 -10.30 -10.13 4.31
C TRP A 173 -10.75 -10.09 5.76
N GLN A 174 -11.44 -11.12 6.22
CA GLN A 174 -11.84 -11.24 7.61
C GLN A 174 -11.19 -12.48 8.22
N LEU A 175 -10.31 -12.26 9.19
CA LEU A 175 -9.69 -13.33 9.97
C LEU A 175 -10.34 -13.41 11.34
N ARG A 176 -10.98 -14.53 11.65
CA ARG A 176 -11.58 -14.77 12.97
C ARG A 176 -10.72 -15.76 13.76
N LEU A 177 -10.41 -15.38 14.99
CA LEU A 177 -9.58 -16.15 15.91
C LEU A 177 -10.50 -16.74 16.98
N HIS A 178 -10.52 -18.07 17.08
CA HIS A 178 -11.25 -18.78 18.13
C HIS A 178 -10.26 -19.61 18.95
N LEU A 179 -10.30 -19.44 20.27
CA LEU A 179 -9.62 -20.28 21.24
C LEU A 179 -10.35 -21.61 21.42
#